data_AF-A0AAV8QN82-F1
#
_entry.id   AF-A0AAV8QN82-F1
#
_cell.length_a   1.000
_cell.length_b   1.000
_cell.length_c   1.000
_cell.angle_alpha   90.00
_cell.angle_beta   90.00
_cell.angle_gamma   90.00
#
_symmetry.space_group_name_H-M   'P 1'
#
loop_
_entity.id
_entity.type
_entity.pdbx_description
1 polymer ?
#
loop_
_entity_poly.entity_id
_entity_poly.type
_entity_poly.pdbx_seq_one_letter_code
_entity_poly.pdbx_strand_id
1 'polypeptide(L)'
;MGSDADMEDYGFDYSDEEPEEQDVDIENQYYNSKGLVETDPEEALAGFAEVVGMEPEKAEWGFKALKQTVKLYYRLGKYKEKMTAYREMLAYSSLLERSDRSKGLNTYAAVDKWNTRLRLPYQTISNRKRF
;
A
#
# COMPACT_ATOMS: atom_id res chain seq x y z
N MET A 1 -3.60 -14.20 -22.68
CA MET A 1 -4.70 -13.30 -22.26
C MET A 1 -5.46 -13.96 -21.11
N GLY A 2 -5.83 -13.18 -20.07
CA GLY A 2 -6.63 -13.59 -18.90
C GLY A 2 -5.76 -13.83 -17.66
N SER A 3 -5.89 -13.16 -16.52
CA SER A 3 -6.91 -12.22 -16.06
C SER A 3 -6.30 -11.36 -14.93
N ASP A 4 -6.28 -10.04 -15.07
CA ASP A 4 -5.88 -9.08 -14.02
C ASP A 4 -7.00 -8.88 -12.98
N ALA A 5 -8.07 -9.68 -13.07
CA ALA A 5 -9.34 -9.54 -12.35
C ALA A 5 -9.45 -10.43 -11.08
N ASP A 6 -8.47 -11.28 -10.80
CA ASP A 6 -8.48 -12.21 -9.65
C ASP A 6 -7.69 -11.67 -8.43
N MET A 7 -7.46 -10.35 -8.38
CA MET A 7 -6.67 -9.67 -7.34
C MET A 7 -7.45 -8.65 -6.50
N GLU A 8 -8.74 -8.47 -6.77
CA GLU A 8 -9.62 -7.54 -6.05
C GLU A 8 -10.49 -8.19 -4.96
N ASP A 9 -10.58 -9.53 -4.92
CA ASP A 9 -11.45 -10.28 -4.00
C ASP A 9 -10.67 -11.19 -3.03
N TYR A 10 -9.74 -10.62 -2.26
CA TYR A 10 -9.20 -11.32 -1.09
C TYR A 10 -9.52 -10.48 0.15
N GLY A 11 -10.79 -10.57 0.53
CA GLY A 11 -11.36 -9.96 1.72
C GLY A 11 -10.63 -10.44 2.97
N PHE A 12 -10.00 -9.48 3.65
CA PHE A 12 -9.64 -9.64 5.04
C PHE A 12 -10.93 -9.63 5.86
N ASP A 13 -11.14 -10.73 6.58
CA ASP A 13 -12.22 -10.92 7.54
C ASP A 13 -11.99 -9.96 8.70
N TYR A 14 -12.84 -8.94 8.79
CA TYR A 14 -12.81 -7.98 9.88
C TYR A 14 -13.06 -8.75 11.19
N SER A 15 -12.13 -8.60 12.13
CA SER A 15 -12.47 -8.81 13.54
C SER A 15 -13.56 -7.78 13.85
N ASP A 16 -14.67 -8.21 14.42
CA ASP A 16 -15.89 -7.44 14.72
C ASP A 16 -15.66 -6.37 15.82
N GLU A 17 -14.67 -5.48 15.61
CA GLU A 17 -14.41 -4.29 16.44
C GLU A 17 -15.06 -3.09 15.73
N GLU A 18 -15.93 -2.36 16.46
CA GLU A 18 -16.56 -1.15 15.95
C GLU A 18 -15.47 -0.17 15.48
N PRO A 19 -15.54 0.35 14.25
CA PRO A 19 -14.53 1.27 13.74
C PRO A 19 -14.47 2.50 14.64
N GLU A 20 -13.29 2.81 15.16
CA GLU A 20 -13.10 4.00 15.98
C GLU A 20 -13.35 5.26 15.13
N GLU A 21 -13.77 6.38 15.75
CA GLU A 21 -13.98 7.64 15.02
C GLU A 21 -12.74 8.08 14.21
N GLN A 22 -11.54 7.71 14.69
CA GLN A 22 -10.28 7.93 13.98
C GLN A 22 -10.21 7.15 12.65
N ASP A 23 -10.74 5.94 12.57
CA ASP A 23 -10.80 5.17 11.31
C ASP A 23 -11.74 5.81 10.30
N VAL A 24 -12.82 6.46 10.74
CA VAL A 24 -13.80 7.11 9.86
C VAL A 24 -13.18 8.32 9.15
N ASP A 25 -12.42 9.15 9.86
CA ASP A 25 -11.75 10.31 9.26
C ASP A 25 -10.66 9.88 8.25
N ILE A 26 -9.88 8.85 8.60
CA ILE A 26 -8.83 8.29 7.75
C ILE A 26 -9.44 7.65 6.49
N GLU A 27 -10.52 6.89 6.64
CA GLU A 27 -11.26 6.28 5.53
C GLU A 27 -11.79 7.34 4.56
N ASN A 28 -12.42 8.39 5.08
CA ASN A 28 -12.94 9.49 4.27
C ASN A 28 -11.83 10.16 3.46
N GLN A 29 -10.68 10.43 4.09
CA GLN A 29 -9.53 11.02 3.41
C GLN A 29 -8.97 10.10 2.32
N TYR A 30 -8.96 8.79 2.55
CA TYR A 30 -8.54 7.81 1.55
C TYR A 30 -9.46 7.81 0.33
N TYR A 31 -10.78 7.79 0.52
CA TYR A 31 -11.71 7.81 -0.61
C TYR A 31 -11.70 9.15 -1.36
N ASN A 32 -11.53 10.27 -0.66
CA ASN A 32 -11.33 11.57 -1.29
C ASN A 32 -10.11 11.54 -2.22
N SER A 33 -8.97 11.10 -1.70
CA SER A 33 -7.71 10.94 -2.45
C SER A 33 -7.87 10.00 -3.65
N LYS A 34 -8.62 8.91 -3.48
CA LYS A 34 -8.89 7.93 -4.53
C LYS A 34 -9.73 8.51 -5.66
N GLY A 35 -10.69 9.39 -5.37
CA GLY A 35 -11.47 10.10 -6.37
C GLY A 35 -10.62 11.03 -7.24
N LEU A 36 -9.56 11.60 -6.67
CA LEU A 36 -8.65 12.53 -7.36
C LEU A 36 -7.61 11.82 -8.23
N VAL A 37 -7.46 10.49 -8.15
CA VAL A 37 -6.45 9.72 -8.90
C VAL A 37 -6.53 9.94 -10.41
N GLU A 38 -7.74 10.13 -10.94
CA GLU A 38 -7.97 10.29 -12.38
C GLU A 38 -7.96 11.75 -12.83
N THR A 39 -8.36 12.68 -11.96
CA THR A 39 -8.46 14.10 -12.28
C THR A 39 -7.16 14.84 -11.97
N ASP A 40 -6.64 14.66 -10.76
CA ASP A 40 -5.52 15.41 -10.19
C ASP A 40 -4.58 14.47 -9.43
N PRO A 41 -3.71 13.74 -10.15
CA PRO A 41 -2.83 12.74 -9.55
C PRO A 41 -1.85 13.33 -8.52
N GLU A 42 -1.47 14.61 -8.64
CA GLU A 42 -0.60 15.24 -7.64
C GLU A 42 -1.33 15.52 -6.32
N GLU A 43 -2.61 15.89 -6.38
CA GLU A 43 -3.45 16.09 -5.20
C GLU A 43 -3.79 14.74 -4.55
N ALA A 44 -4.06 13.71 -5.36
CA ALA A 44 -4.22 12.34 -4.88
C ALA A 44 -2.99 11.84 -4.10
N LEU A 45 -1.76 12.15 -4.55
CA LEU A 45 -0.53 11.79 -3.82
C LEU A 45 -0.46 12.49 -2.46
N ALA A 46 -0.82 13.78 -2.41
CA ALA A 46 -0.82 14.55 -1.17
C ALA A 46 -1.86 13.97 -0.19
N GLY A 47 -3.06 13.68 -0.66
CA GLY A 47 -4.11 13.07 0.17
C GLY A 47 -3.73 11.68 0.68
N PHE A 48 -3.10 10.83 -0.14
CA PHE A 48 -2.58 9.53 0.35
C PHE A 48 -1.47 9.68 1.38
N ALA A 49 -0.60 10.70 1.26
CA ALA A 49 0.40 10.98 2.27
C ALA A 49 -0.24 11.45 3.58
N GLU A 50 -1.35 12.17 3.51
CA GLU A 50 -2.13 12.60 4.66
C GLU A 50 -2.79 11.43 5.38
N VAL A 51 -3.39 10.47 4.66
CA VAL A 51 -3.91 9.21 5.23
C VAL A 51 -2.83 8.49 6.05
N VAL A 52 -1.61 8.41 5.54
CA VAL A 52 -0.47 7.78 6.25
C VAL A 52 -0.04 8.58 7.47
N GLY A 53 -0.19 9.91 7.45
CA GLY A 53 0.16 10.79 8.57
C GLY A 53 -0.91 10.88 9.66
N MET A 54 -2.18 10.70 9.30
CA MET A 54 -3.32 10.66 10.23
C MET A 54 -3.33 9.37 11.06
N GLU A 55 -2.66 8.32 10.59
CA GLU A 55 -2.60 7.02 11.24
C GLU A 55 -1.43 6.96 12.26
N PRO A 56 -1.69 7.07 13.57
CA PRO A 56 -0.64 7.16 14.57
C PRO A 56 0.11 5.84 14.76
N GLU A 57 -0.61 4.72 14.70
CA GLU A 57 -0.05 3.37 14.65
C GLU A 57 -0.25 2.79 13.27
N LYS A 58 0.80 2.22 12.69
CA LYS A 58 0.71 1.59 11.37
C LYS A 58 -0.34 0.48 11.38
N ALA A 59 -1.32 0.63 10.51
CA ALA A 59 -2.56 -0.12 10.32
C ALA A 59 -2.94 -0.20 8.81
N GLU A 60 -4.19 -0.49 8.50
CA GLU A 60 -4.61 -0.90 7.15
C GLU A 60 -4.71 0.26 6.14
N TRP A 61 -5.22 1.42 6.56
CA TRP A 61 -5.50 2.54 5.65
C TRP A 61 -4.22 3.18 5.08
N GLY A 62 -3.21 3.36 5.91
CA GLY A 62 -1.88 3.81 5.51
C GLY A 62 -1.21 2.84 4.54
N PHE A 63 -1.39 1.53 4.74
CA PHE A 63 -0.90 0.54 3.78
C PHE A 63 -1.65 0.59 2.44
N LYS A 64 -2.99 0.74 2.47
CA LYS A 64 -3.81 0.95 1.26
C LYS A 64 -3.37 2.21 0.50
N ALA A 65 -3.15 3.32 1.20
CA ALA A 65 -2.69 4.59 0.63
C ALA A 65 -1.29 4.48 -0.01
N LEU A 66 -0.34 3.82 0.67
CA LEU A 66 1.00 3.59 0.11
C LEU A 66 0.97 2.72 -1.16
N LYS A 67 0.10 1.70 -1.19
CA LYS A 67 -0.09 0.87 -2.40
C LYS A 67 -0.61 1.70 -3.58
N GLN A 68 -1.57 2.60 -3.35
CA GLN A 68 -2.06 3.51 -4.40
C GLN A 68 -0.98 4.49 -4.85
N THR A 69 -0.22 5.06 -3.91
CA THR A 69 0.92 5.95 -4.18
C THR A 69 1.94 5.30 -5.12
N VAL A 70 2.32 4.05 -4.86
CA VAL A 70 3.24 3.28 -5.73
C VAL A 70 2.65 3.06 -7.13
N LYS A 71 1.37 2.70 -7.23
CA LYS A 71 0.68 2.52 -8.52
C LYS A 71 0.63 3.82 -9.31
N LEU A 72 0.38 4.94 -8.63
CA LEU A 72 0.27 6.24 -9.26
C LEU A 72 1.62 6.73 -9.80
N TYR A 73 2.68 6.63 -9.01
CA TYR A 73 4.03 6.97 -9.50
C TYR A 73 4.47 6.08 -10.68
N TYR A 74 4.03 4.82 -10.71
CA TYR A 74 4.26 3.96 -11.86
C TYR A 74 3.55 4.46 -13.12
N ARG A 75 2.28 4.88 -13.00
CA ARG A 75 1.51 5.48 -14.12
C ARG A 75 2.13 6.78 -14.62
N LEU A 76 2.66 7.61 -13.71
CA LEU A 76 3.30 8.89 -14.02
C LEU A 76 4.73 8.75 -14.59
N GLY A 77 5.31 7.54 -14.62
CA GLY A 77 6.71 7.34 -15.04
C GLY A 77 7.76 7.88 -14.08
N LYS A 78 7.37 8.30 -12.87
CA LYS A 78 8.23 8.83 -11.80
C LYS A 78 8.89 7.67 -11.04
N TYR A 79 9.81 6.97 -11.71
CA TYR A 79 10.37 5.69 -11.20
C TYR A 79 11.22 5.83 -9.94
N LYS A 80 11.86 6.99 -9.71
CA LYS A 80 12.67 7.22 -8.51
C LYS A 80 11.78 7.33 -7.28
N GLU A 81 10.75 8.16 -7.39
CA GLU A 81 9.73 8.43 -6.39
C GLU A 81 8.94 7.16 -6.08
N LYS A 82 8.56 6.42 -7.13
CA LYS A 82 7.98 5.07 -7.01
C LYS A 82 8.84 4.15 -6.15
N MET A 83 10.16 4.16 -6.34
CA MET A 83 11.07 3.29 -5.59
C MET A 83 11.17 3.71 -4.12
N THR A 84 11.13 5.00 -3.83
CA THR A 84 11.07 5.52 -2.46
C THR A 84 9.77 5.08 -1.77
N ALA A 85 8.61 5.34 -2.40
CA ALA A 85 7.31 4.94 -1.87
C ALA A 85 7.21 3.41 -1.68
N TYR A 86 7.79 2.62 -2.59
CA TYR A 86 7.81 1.17 -2.46
C TYR A 86 8.63 0.69 -1.25
N ARG A 87 9.78 1.33 -0.97
CA ARG A 87 10.58 1.02 0.23
C ARG A 87 9.84 1.37 1.51
N GLU A 88 9.14 2.50 1.52
CA GLU A 88 8.32 2.92 2.65
C GLU A 88 7.19 1.92 2.89
N MET A 89 6.47 1.51 1.84
CA MET A 89 5.45 0.46 1.90
C MET A 89 5.99 -0.88 2.44
N LEU A 90 7.20 -1.28 2.02
CA LEU A 90 7.86 -2.48 2.55
C LEU A 90 8.18 -2.36 4.05
N ALA A 91 8.72 -1.21 4.47
CA ALA A 91 9.00 -0.94 5.87
C ALA A 91 7.70 -0.90 6.69
N TYR A 92 6.62 -0.37 6.10
CA TYR A 92 5.28 -0.35 6.69
C TYR A 92 4.76 -1.76 6.94
N SER A 93 4.81 -2.62 5.91
CA SER A 93 4.41 -4.02 6.01
C SER A 93 5.21 -4.81 7.06
N SER A 94 6.53 -4.56 7.16
CA SER A 94 7.36 -5.24 8.17
C SER A 94 7.00 -4.84 9.61
N LEU A 95 6.48 -3.63 9.81
CA LEU A 95 6.04 -3.16 11.13
C LEU A 95 4.65 -3.71 11.46
N LEU A 96 3.75 -3.78 10.48
CA LEU A 96 2.46 -4.46 10.61
C LEU A 96 2.63 -5.93 11.00
N GLU A 97 3.51 -6.66 10.32
CA GLU A 97 3.77 -8.08 10.65
C GLU A 97 4.34 -8.27 12.07
N ARG A 98 5.17 -7.32 12.55
CA ARG A 98 5.68 -7.35 13.92
C ARG A 98 4.58 -7.06 14.94
N SER A 99 3.72 -6.07 14.66
CA SER A 99 2.57 -5.74 15.49
C SER A 99 1.62 -6.93 15.60
N ASP A 100 1.26 -7.54 14.47
CA ASP A 100 0.43 -8.73 14.41
C ASP A 100 1.00 -9.92 15.16
N ARG A 101 2.29 -10.22 14.94
CA ARG A 101 2.97 -11.31 15.64
C ARG A 101 2.97 -11.09 17.15
N SER A 102 3.08 -9.84 17.59
CA SER A 102 3.01 -9.50 19.02
C SER A 102 1.59 -9.64 19.59
N LYS A 103 0.56 -9.46 18.76
CA LYS A 103 -0.86 -9.63 19.09
C LYS A 103 -1.38 -11.05 18.85
N GLY A 104 -0.56 -11.97 18.30
CA GLY A 104 -0.96 -13.34 17.96
C GLY A 104 -1.81 -13.46 16.70
N LEU A 105 -1.89 -12.41 15.88
CA LEU A 105 -2.64 -12.37 14.63
C LEU A 105 -1.74 -12.83 13.46
N ASN A 106 -2.32 -13.51 12.46
CA ASN A 106 -1.61 -13.99 11.27
C ASN A 106 -2.24 -13.45 9.99
N THR A 107 -2.42 -12.13 9.91
CA THR A 107 -3.11 -11.51 8.77
C THR A 107 -2.15 -11.29 7.58
N TYR A 108 -0.88 -10.96 7.82
CA TYR A 108 0.02 -10.44 6.77
C TYR A 108 0.82 -11.46 5.92
N ALA A 109 0.55 -12.76 6.01
CA ALA A 109 1.20 -13.77 5.14
C ALA A 109 0.99 -13.53 3.62
N ALA A 110 -0.04 -12.75 3.24
CA ALA A 110 -0.31 -12.37 1.85
C ALA A 110 0.61 -11.25 1.32
N VAL A 111 1.10 -10.36 2.19
CA VAL A 111 1.99 -9.26 1.77
C VAL A 111 3.36 -9.79 1.37
N ASP A 112 3.83 -10.86 2.04
CA ASP A 112 5.06 -11.56 1.66
C ASP A 112 4.98 -12.19 0.25
N LYS A 113 3.81 -12.71 -0.15
CA LYS A 113 3.56 -13.20 -1.52
C LYS A 113 3.53 -12.07 -2.54
N TRP A 114 2.95 -10.91 -2.20
CA TRP A 114 2.96 -9.72 -3.05
C TRP A 114 4.39 -9.21 -3.27
N ASN A 115 5.18 -9.18 -2.19
CA ASN A 115 6.60 -8.84 -2.21
C ASN A 115 7.42 -9.83 -3.05
N THR A 116 7.18 -11.13 -2.91
CA THR A 116 7.86 -12.16 -3.69
C THR A 116 7.59 -12.01 -5.19
N ARG A 117 6.33 -11.77 -5.58
CA ARG A 117 5.94 -11.56 -6.98
C ARG A 117 6.50 -10.27 -7.58
N LEU A 118 6.62 -9.20 -6.80
CA LEU A 118 7.26 -7.98 -7.25
C LEU A 118 8.79 -8.08 -7.24
N ARG A 119 9.43 -8.82 -6.34
CA ARG A 119 10.91 -8.86 -6.24
C ARG A 119 11.57 -9.58 -7.42
N LEU A 120 10.90 -10.58 -8.00
CA LEU A 120 11.40 -11.39 -9.11
C LEU A 120 11.77 -10.59 -10.36
N PRO A 121 10.93 -9.68 -10.90
CA PRO A 121 11.31 -8.84 -12.05
C PRO A 121 12.35 -7.74 -11.72
N TYR A 122 12.51 -7.33 -10.46
CA TYR A 122 13.38 -6.19 -10.10
C TYR A 122 14.85 -6.59 -9.95
N GLN A 123 15.15 -7.81 -9.47
CA GLN A 123 16.53 -8.29 -9.46
C GLN A 123 17.08 -8.44 -10.89
N THR A 124 16.24 -8.84 -11.84
CA THR A 124 16.64 -9.01 -13.25
C THR A 124 16.96 -7.67 -13.92
N ILE A 125 16.23 -6.60 -13.61
CA ILE A 125 16.45 -5.27 -14.21
C ILE A 125 17.63 -4.54 -13.55
N SER A 126 17.79 -4.64 -12.23
CA SER A 126 18.89 -3.96 -11.53
C SER A 126 20.26 -4.60 -11.83
N ASN A 127 20.31 -5.91 -12.13
CA ASN A 127 21.55 -6.59 -12.48
C ASN A 127 21.98 -6.40 -13.94
N ARG A 128 21.11 -5.85 -14.80
CA ARG A 128 21.41 -5.65 -16.24
C ARG A 128 22.17 -4.35 -16.58
N LYS A 129 22.50 -3.52 -15.58
CA LYS A 129 23.33 -2.31 -15.74
C LYS A 129 24.76 -2.45 -15.18
N ARG A 130 25.20 -3.67 -14.91
CA ARG A 130 26.61 -3.99 -14.68
C ARG A 130 27.01 -5.09 -15.63
N PHE A 131 27.19 -4.79 -16.91
CA PHE A 131 28.13 -5.40 -17.86
C PHE A 131 28.12 -4.55 -19.13
#